data_AF-A0A368FJ29-F1
#
_entry.id   AF-A0A368FJ29-F1
#
_cell.length_a   1.000
_cell.length_b   1.000
_cell.length_c   1.000
_cell.angle_alpha   90.00
_cell.angle_beta   90.00
_cell.angle_gamma   90.00
#
_symmetry.space_group_name_H-M   'P 1'
#
loop_
_entity.id
_entity.type
_entity.pdbx_description
1 polymer ?
#
loop_
_entity_poly.entity_id
_entity_poly.type
_entity_poly.pdbx_seq_one_letter_code
_entity_poly.pdbx_strand_id
1 'polypeptide(L)'
;MACSAKVNGCPTTHFCLMKPGQKIGVCCVSKRHVCNLSVDRGPCSVSVPRYFYSPMNQTCTKFEYGGCAGNLNNFATNEHCESFCEGVVSDFLTSYNDDAASVETYELGFSLTGPQIPHAARKRAQQTLAEFLSEKFSLSKSSIQDVVIMDDNTARFTIKDAHAGAIAKNISDAVSSGLEFPLNGNYYRAEPHTWFAHQLAERTASNTTRVIFWGKFFACS
;
A
#
# COMPACT_ATOMS: atom_id res chain seq x y z
N MET A 1 8.46 10.49 -17.70
CA MET A 1 7.44 10.92 -16.72
C MET A 1 8.19 11.37 -15.48
N ALA A 2 8.08 12.65 -15.14
CA ALA A 2 8.80 13.24 -14.02
C ALA A 2 7.79 13.60 -12.94
N CYS A 3 8.12 13.30 -11.69
CA CYS A 3 7.26 13.63 -10.56
C CYS A 3 7.77 14.88 -9.86
N SER A 4 6.96 15.51 -9.01
CA SER A 4 7.37 16.68 -8.22
C SER A 4 6.64 16.68 -6.89
N ALA A 5 7.08 17.55 -5.97
CA ALA A 5 6.43 17.75 -4.68
C ALA A 5 4.94 18.13 -4.77
N LYS A 6 4.47 18.62 -5.93
CA LYS A 6 3.09 19.10 -6.13
C LYS A 6 2.26 18.23 -7.08
N VAL A 7 2.91 17.39 -7.89
CA VAL A 7 2.25 16.57 -8.91
C VAL A 7 2.91 15.21 -8.92
N ASN A 8 2.13 14.18 -8.58
CA ASN A 8 2.61 12.81 -8.63
C ASN A 8 2.45 12.27 -10.06
N GLY A 9 3.44 12.58 -10.90
CA GLY A 9 3.51 12.09 -12.29
C GLY A 9 3.92 10.62 -12.42
N CYS A 10 3.95 9.87 -11.30
CA CYS A 10 4.37 8.48 -11.28
C CYS A 10 3.18 7.53 -11.44
N PRO A 11 3.37 6.39 -12.14
CA PRO A 11 2.43 5.29 -12.09
C PRO A 11 2.20 4.82 -10.66
N THR A 12 1.05 4.20 -10.38
CA THR A 12 0.65 3.69 -9.05
C THR A 12 1.58 2.62 -8.48
N THR A 13 2.46 2.06 -9.30
CA THR A 13 3.48 1.07 -8.94
C THR A 13 4.83 1.69 -8.58
N HIS A 14 4.93 3.02 -8.62
CA HIS A 14 6.16 3.77 -8.43
C HIS A 14 5.97 4.86 -7.36
N PHE A 15 7.05 5.16 -6.65
CA PHE A 15 7.16 6.30 -5.74
C PHE A 15 8.10 7.36 -6.32
N CYS A 16 7.88 8.62 -5.91
CA CYS A 16 8.70 9.73 -6.36
C CYS A 16 9.95 9.90 -5.48
N LEU A 17 11.14 9.76 -6.05
CA LEU A 17 12.39 10.13 -5.40
C LEU A 17 12.83 11.54 -5.84
N MET A 18 12.99 12.43 -4.85
CA MET A 18 13.52 13.78 -5.04
C MET A 18 14.81 13.98 -4.24
N LYS A 19 15.82 14.59 -4.84
CA LYS A 19 17.03 15.02 -4.12
C LYS A 19 16.80 16.39 -3.45
N PRO A 20 17.50 16.70 -2.34
CA PRO A 20 17.43 18.01 -1.70
C PRO A 20 17.71 19.14 -2.71
N GLY A 21 16.82 20.14 -2.77
CA GLY A 21 16.94 21.30 -3.67
C GLY A 21 16.44 21.08 -5.10
N GLN A 22 15.99 19.89 -5.47
CA GLN A 22 15.50 19.59 -6.82
C GLN A 22 13.98 19.79 -6.95
N LYS A 23 13.53 20.45 -8.03
CA LYS A 23 12.10 20.68 -8.31
C LYS A 23 11.42 19.52 -9.05
N ILE A 24 12.20 18.59 -9.58
CA ILE A 24 11.77 17.47 -10.42
C ILE A 24 12.39 16.19 -9.86
N GLY A 25 11.56 15.19 -9.61
CA GLY A 25 11.93 13.86 -9.12
C GLY A 25 11.83 12.76 -10.18
N VAL A 26 12.34 11.59 -9.82
CA VAL A 26 12.34 10.39 -10.65
C VAL A 26 11.35 9.38 -10.06
N CYS A 27 10.59 8.71 -10.92
CA CYS A 27 9.70 7.63 -10.52
C CYS A 27 10.49 6.33 -10.36
N CYS A 28 10.49 5.77 -9.17
CA CYS A 28 11.15 4.51 -8.84
C CYS A 28 10.12 3.47 -8.47
N VAL A 29 10.26 2.24 -8.98
CA VAL A 29 9.32 1.15 -8.71
C VAL A 29 9.34 0.83 -7.21
N SER A 30 8.18 0.64 -6.59
CA SER A 30 8.11 0.27 -5.18
C SER A 30 8.54 -1.18 -4.95
N LYS A 31 9.17 -1.44 -3.79
CA LYS A 31 9.49 -2.80 -3.31
C LYS A 31 8.24 -3.67 -3.31
N ARG A 32 7.12 -3.16 -2.79
CA ARG A 32 5.82 -3.87 -2.78
C ARG A 32 5.42 -4.32 -4.17
N HIS A 33 5.49 -3.45 -5.17
CA HIS A 33 5.16 -3.83 -6.53
C HIS A 33 6.09 -4.96 -7.02
N VAL A 34 7.41 -4.79 -6.86
CA VAL A 34 8.39 -5.81 -7.26
C VAL A 34 8.10 -7.16 -6.61
N CYS A 35 7.97 -7.19 -5.28
CA CYS A 35 7.81 -8.42 -4.51
C CYS A 35 6.45 -9.10 -4.71
N ASN A 36 5.44 -8.40 -5.24
CA ASN A 36 4.14 -8.96 -5.59
C ASN A 36 4.01 -9.43 -7.05
N LEU A 37 5.04 -9.24 -7.89
CA LEU A 37 5.03 -9.78 -9.25
C LEU A 37 5.16 -11.31 -9.24
N SER A 38 4.45 -11.99 -10.12
CA SER A 38 4.62 -13.43 -10.33
C SER A 38 6.00 -13.76 -10.89
N VAL A 39 6.43 -15.01 -10.81
CA VAL A 39 7.64 -15.46 -11.52
C VAL A 39 7.50 -15.21 -13.02
N ASP A 40 8.55 -14.66 -13.63
CA ASP A 40 8.65 -14.54 -15.09
C ASP A 40 10.02 -15.05 -15.56
N ARG A 41 9.99 -16.20 -16.26
CA ARG A 41 11.17 -16.82 -16.84
C ARG A 41 11.72 -16.00 -18.01
N GLY A 42 10.90 -15.18 -18.66
CA GLY A 42 11.23 -14.55 -19.93
C GLY A 42 11.28 -15.55 -21.11
N PRO A 43 11.46 -15.06 -22.34
CA PRO A 43 11.33 -15.85 -23.56
C PRO A 43 12.60 -16.62 -23.94
N CYS A 44 13.75 -16.27 -23.35
CA CYS A 44 15.01 -16.95 -23.65
C CYS A 44 15.10 -18.33 -22.96
N SER A 45 15.97 -19.20 -23.48
CA SER A 45 16.05 -20.61 -23.07
C SER A 45 17.30 -20.97 -22.27
N VAL A 46 18.04 -19.97 -21.75
CA VAL A 46 19.14 -20.22 -20.81
C VAL A 46 18.56 -20.68 -19.48
N SER A 47 19.24 -21.57 -18.77
CA SER A 47 18.88 -21.95 -17.39
C SER A 47 19.77 -21.20 -16.43
N VAL A 48 19.29 -20.07 -15.92
CA VAL A 48 20.00 -19.27 -14.91
C VAL A 48 19.24 -19.39 -13.59
N PRO A 49 19.84 -19.98 -12.53
CA PRO A 49 19.20 -20.05 -11.23
C PRO A 49 19.05 -18.65 -10.64
N ARG A 50 17.83 -18.29 -10.26
CA ARG A 50 17.47 -17.01 -9.64
C ARG A 50 16.51 -17.25 -8.47
N TYR A 51 16.22 -16.21 -7.71
CA TYR A 51 15.29 -16.24 -6.58
C TYR A 51 14.16 -15.24 -6.84
N PHE A 52 12.94 -15.61 -6.46
CA PHE A 52 11.79 -14.72 -6.45
C PHE A 52 11.14 -14.77 -5.08
N TYR A 53 10.45 -13.70 -4.69
CA TYR A 53 9.70 -13.64 -3.46
C TYR A 53 8.27 -14.12 -3.64
N SER A 54 7.80 -15.01 -2.77
CA SER A 54 6.40 -15.40 -2.64
C SER A 54 5.76 -14.61 -1.49
N PRO A 55 4.89 -13.63 -1.77
CA PRO A 55 4.25 -12.84 -0.72
C PRO A 55 3.18 -13.63 0.05
N MET A 56 2.69 -14.75 -0.51
CA MET A 56 1.79 -15.68 0.18
C MET A 56 2.52 -16.47 1.27
N ASN A 57 3.72 -16.96 0.95
CA ASN A 57 4.52 -17.76 1.86
C ASN A 57 5.54 -16.92 2.64
N GLN A 58 5.60 -15.62 2.37
CA GLN A 58 6.56 -14.65 2.91
C GLN A 58 8.02 -15.15 2.85
N THR A 59 8.38 -15.78 1.73
CA THR A 59 9.68 -16.46 1.57
C THR A 59 10.19 -16.37 0.14
N CYS A 60 11.52 -16.35 0.00
CA CYS A 60 12.19 -16.41 -1.28
C CYS A 60 12.42 -17.85 -1.75
N THR A 61 12.03 -18.13 -2.99
CA THR A 61 12.15 -19.46 -3.60
C THR A 61 12.97 -19.38 -4.88
N LYS A 62 13.76 -20.43 -5.13
CA LYS A 62 14.57 -20.55 -6.35
C LYS A 62 13.68 -20.84 -7.57
N PHE A 63 14.00 -20.22 -8.71
CA PHE A 63 13.39 -20.50 -10.00
C PHE A 63 14.42 -20.45 -11.14
N GLU A 64 14.06 -21.03 -12.30
CA GLU A 64 14.90 -21.02 -13.51
C GLU A 64 14.54 -19.82 -14.39
N TYR A 65 15.45 -18.86 -14.51
CA TYR A 65 15.33 -17.70 -15.37
C TYR A 65 15.93 -17.96 -16.75
N GLY A 66 15.21 -17.59 -17.81
CA GLY A 66 15.53 -17.80 -19.21
C GLY A 66 16.76 -17.05 -19.72
N GLY A 67 17.29 -16.10 -18.94
CA GLY A 67 18.48 -15.32 -19.28
C GLY A 67 18.19 -13.99 -20.00
N CYS A 68 16.95 -13.70 -20.37
CA CYS A 68 16.55 -12.40 -20.91
C CYS A 68 15.10 -12.04 -20.56
N ALA A 69 14.77 -10.75 -20.66
CA ALA A 69 13.49 -10.17 -20.23
C ALA A 69 13.13 -10.61 -18.79
N GLY A 70 11.89 -11.00 -18.53
CA GLY A 70 11.41 -11.25 -17.18
C GLY A 70 10.91 -9.97 -16.51
N ASN A 71 10.75 -10.05 -15.20
CA ASN A 71 10.34 -8.91 -14.38
C ASN A 71 11.31 -8.69 -13.21
N LEU A 72 10.98 -7.71 -12.36
CA LEU A 72 11.85 -7.26 -11.26
C LEU A 72 11.88 -8.21 -10.06
N ASN A 73 10.93 -9.15 -9.91
CA ASN A 73 10.93 -10.18 -8.87
C ASN A 73 11.92 -11.30 -9.24
N ASN A 74 13.17 -10.93 -9.42
CA ASN A 74 14.24 -11.77 -9.94
C ASN A 74 15.57 -11.34 -9.32
N PHE A 75 16.02 -12.10 -8.32
CA PHE A 75 17.21 -11.82 -7.53
C PHE A 75 18.28 -12.87 -7.79
N ALA A 76 19.55 -12.45 -7.77
CA ALA A 76 20.68 -13.34 -8.00
C ALA A 76 20.95 -14.29 -6.82
N THR A 77 20.66 -13.85 -5.59
CA THR A 77 20.90 -14.61 -4.36
C THR A 77 19.68 -14.59 -3.47
N ASN A 78 19.58 -15.59 -2.58
CA ASN A 78 18.49 -15.69 -1.62
C ASN A 78 18.52 -14.50 -0.65
N GLU A 79 19.71 -14.14 -0.16
CA GLU A 79 19.90 -13.08 0.83
C GLU A 79 19.46 -11.72 0.28
N HIS A 80 19.72 -11.45 -1.00
CA HIS A 80 19.26 -10.22 -1.64
C HIS A 80 17.74 -10.21 -1.79
N CYS A 81 17.14 -11.35 -2.15
CA CYS A 81 15.68 -11.48 -2.24
C CYS A 81 15.02 -11.23 -0.87
N GLU A 82 15.49 -11.91 0.18
CA GLU A 82 14.92 -11.80 1.52
C GLU A 82 15.09 -10.38 2.07
N SER A 83 16.30 -9.82 1.99
CA SER A 83 16.55 -8.44 2.43
C SER A 83 15.74 -7.42 1.62
N PHE A 84 15.64 -7.61 0.30
CA PHE A 84 14.87 -6.71 -0.54
C PHE A 84 13.38 -6.84 -0.30
N CYS A 85 12.81 -8.02 -0.03
CA CYS A 85 11.36 -8.24 0.11
C CYS A 85 10.85 -8.36 1.56
N GLU A 86 11.73 -8.26 2.55
CA GLU A 86 11.39 -8.35 3.98
C GLU A 86 10.18 -7.47 4.34
N GLY A 87 9.18 -8.05 5.01
CA GLY A 87 7.99 -7.34 5.49
C GLY A 87 6.92 -7.08 4.41
N VAL A 88 7.10 -7.54 3.17
CA VAL A 88 6.03 -7.52 2.17
C VAL A 88 5.11 -8.72 2.39
N VAL A 89 3.85 -8.49 2.71
CA VAL A 89 2.82 -9.54 2.78
C VAL A 89 1.93 -9.48 1.56
N SER A 90 1.37 -10.62 1.16
CA SER A 90 0.34 -10.65 0.12
C SER A 90 -0.83 -9.77 0.52
N ASP A 91 -1.26 -8.92 -0.41
CA ASP A 91 -2.36 -7.97 -0.24
C ASP A 91 -3.70 -8.66 0.08
N PHE A 92 -3.75 -10.00 -0.02
CA PHE A 92 -4.92 -10.84 0.23
C PHE A 92 -5.00 -11.45 1.63
N LEU A 93 -3.94 -11.36 2.45
CA LEU A 93 -3.86 -12.08 3.74
C LEU A 93 -4.20 -11.23 4.98
N THR A 94 -4.73 -10.02 4.82
CA THR A 94 -4.97 -9.08 5.94
C THR A 94 -6.40 -9.05 6.45
N SER A 95 -7.05 -10.20 6.55
CA SER A 95 -8.25 -10.34 7.37
C SER A 95 -8.25 -11.69 8.07
N TYR A 96 -8.38 -11.69 9.40
CA TYR A 96 -9.15 -12.61 10.24
C TYR A 96 -8.55 -12.70 11.65
N ASN A 97 -9.19 -12.02 12.59
CA ASN A 97 -9.38 -12.50 13.97
C ASN A 97 -10.80 -12.10 14.36
N ASP A 98 -11.65 -13.11 14.55
CA ASP A 98 -13.01 -13.01 15.08
C ASP A 98 -12.94 -12.66 16.57
N ASP A 99 -13.68 -11.62 16.98
CA ASP A 99 -14.48 -11.69 18.19
C ASP A 99 -15.59 -10.61 18.18
N ALA A 100 -16.73 -11.04 18.72
CA ALA A 100 -18.07 -10.48 18.66
C ALA A 100 -18.20 -8.96 18.93
N ALA A 101 -18.88 -8.27 18.01
CA ALA A 101 -19.93 -7.25 18.21
C ALA A 101 -20.27 -6.65 16.83
N SER A 102 -21.47 -6.11 16.65
CA SER A 102 -21.96 -5.51 15.38
C SER A 102 -21.23 -4.19 15.03
N VAL A 103 -19.92 -4.27 14.85
CA VAL A 103 -19.02 -3.17 14.52
C VAL A 103 -18.61 -3.34 13.07
N GLU A 104 -19.01 -2.40 12.22
CA GLU A 104 -18.57 -2.38 10.83
C GLU A 104 -17.05 -2.13 10.81
N THR A 105 -16.33 -2.93 10.02
CA THR A 105 -14.87 -2.82 9.89
C THR A 105 -14.55 -2.45 8.45
N TYR A 106 -13.78 -1.39 8.23
CA TYR A 106 -13.38 -0.92 6.90
C TYR A 106 -11.88 -0.75 6.83
N GLU A 107 -11.24 -1.39 5.85
CA GLU A 107 -9.82 -1.16 5.57
C GLU A 107 -9.69 -0.03 4.54
N LEU A 108 -8.86 0.95 4.87
CA LEU A 108 -8.52 2.05 3.98
C LEU A 108 -7.02 2.11 3.77
N GLY A 109 -6.64 2.59 2.60
CA GLY A 109 -5.26 2.95 2.31
C GLY A 109 -5.15 4.06 1.29
N PHE A 110 -4.10 4.86 1.44
CA PHE A 110 -3.74 5.92 0.51
C PHE A 110 -2.22 6.07 0.46
N SER A 111 -1.68 6.54 -0.67
CA SER A 111 -0.27 6.93 -0.76
C SER A 111 -0.07 8.31 -0.17
N LEU A 112 1.00 8.48 0.61
CA LEU A 112 1.46 9.78 1.10
C LEU A 112 2.56 10.34 0.19
N THR A 113 2.19 11.29 -0.66
CA THR A 113 3.13 12.03 -1.50
C THR A 113 3.95 12.99 -0.65
N GLY A 114 5.26 12.76 -0.56
CA GLY A 114 6.20 13.55 0.24
C GLY A 114 7.60 12.92 0.24
N PRO A 115 8.53 13.40 1.08
CA PRO A 115 9.83 12.74 1.30
C PRO A 115 9.64 11.29 1.76
N GLN A 116 10.59 10.40 1.50
CA GLN A 116 10.50 9.03 2.00
C GLN A 116 10.53 9.01 3.54
N ILE A 117 9.61 8.28 4.17
CA ILE A 117 9.56 8.13 5.63
C ILE A 117 10.59 7.07 6.05
N PRO A 118 11.69 7.47 6.76
CA PRO A 118 12.73 6.53 7.13
C PRO A 118 12.20 5.43 8.03
N HIS A 119 12.75 4.21 7.91
CA HIS A 119 12.32 3.05 8.71
C HIS A 119 12.27 3.36 10.22
N ALA A 120 13.31 4.04 10.73
CA ALA A 120 13.40 4.45 12.14
C ALA A 120 12.28 5.41 12.60
N ALA A 121 11.65 6.14 11.68
CA ALA A 121 10.57 7.08 11.98
C ALA A 121 9.16 6.49 11.77
N ARG A 122 9.02 5.30 11.16
CA ARG A 122 7.72 4.74 10.78
C ARG A 122 6.80 4.50 11.96
N LYS A 123 7.30 3.96 13.07
CA LYS A 123 6.47 3.73 14.27
C LYS A 123 5.84 5.02 14.79
N ARG A 124 6.62 6.11 14.84
CA ARG A 124 6.13 7.43 15.21
C ARG A 124 5.15 7.97 14.16
N ALA A 125 5.47 7.81 12.88
CA ALA A 125 4.61 8.24 11.78
C ALA A 125 3.23 7.55 11.79
N GLN A 126 3.18 6.25 12.08
CA GLN A 126 1.94 5.48 12.24
C GLN A 126 1.09 6.03 13.38
N GLN A 127 1.69 6.31 14.54
CA GLN A 127 1.01 6.92 15.68
C GLN A 127 0.47 8.32 15.36
N THR A 128 1.31 9.19 14.80
CA THR A 128 0.91 10.55 14.42
C THR A 128 -0.17 10.55 13.34
N LEU A 129 -0.16 9.60 12.41
CA LEU A 129 -1.21 9.46 11.41
C LEU A 129 -2.55 9.03 12.04
N ALA A 130 -2.52 8.06 12.95
CA ALA A 130 -3.71 7.62 13.68
C ALA A 130 -4.33 8.77 14.47
N GLU A 131 -3.51 9.53 15.20
CA GLU A 131 -3.93 10.71 15.96
C GLU A 131 -4.52 11.78 15.04
N PHE A 132 -3.81 12.11 13.96
CA PHE A 132 -4.25 13.10 12.98
C PHE A 132 -5.62 12.77 12.37
N LEU A 133 -5.81 11.52 11.92
CA LEU A 133 -7.09 11.08 11.36
C LEU A 133 -8.18 11.08 12.43
N SER A 134 -7.87 10.66 13.65
CA SER A 134 -8.83 10.67 14.76
C SER A 134 -9.29 12.08 15.10
N GLU A 135 -8.37 13.04 15.20
CA GLU A 135 -8.69 14.44 15.48
C GLU A 135 -9.45 15.10 14.31
N LYS A 136 -8.97 14.92 13.08
CA LYS A 136 -9.53 15.58 11.90
C LYS A 136 -10.95 15.12 11.57
N PHE A 137 -11.27 13.86 11.82
CA PHE A 137 -12.59 13.29 11.56
C PHE A 137 -13.42 13.10 12.84
N SER A 138 -12.96 13.64 13.97
CA SER A 138 -13.66 13.58 15.27
C SER A 138 -14.02 12.14 15.69
N LEU A 139 -13.09 11.20 15.49
CA LEU A 139 -13.25 9.79 15.79
C LEU A 139 -12.77 9.46 17.20
N SER A 140 -13.28 8.37 17.78
CA SER A 140 -12.69 7.81 18.99
C SER A 140 -11.26 7.34 18.68
N LYS A 141 -10.35 7.50 19.65
CA LYS A 141 -8.95 7.02 19.55
C LYS A 141 -8.85 5.52 19.29
N SER A 142 -9.91 4.76 19.59
CA SER A 142 -10.02 3.32 19.34
C SER A 142 -10.61 2.97 17.97
N SER A 143 -11.17 3.94 17.24
CA SER A 143 -11.84 3.67 15.96
C SER A 143 -10.85 3.42 14.83
N ILE A 144 -9.62 3.95 14.91
CA ILE A 144 -8.54 3.68 13.93
C ILE A 144 -7.56 2.67 14.52
N GLN A 145 -7.38 1.54 13.84
CA GLN A 145 -6.56 0.40 14.26
C GLN A 145 -5.62 -0.03 13.13
N ASP A 146 -4.64 -0.88 13.44
CA ASP A 146 -3.73 -1.51 12.47
C ASP A 146 -3.04 -0.53 11.51
N VAL A 147 -2.68 0.66 12.00
CA VAL A 147 -2.05 1.69 11.17
C VAL A 147 -0.65 1.25 10.78
N VAL A 148 -0.47 1.00 9.49
CA VAL A 148 0.81 0.61 8.88
C VAL A 148 1.17 1.60 7.80
N ILE A 149 2.33 2.24 7.95
CA ILE A 149 3.00 2.96 6.87
C ILE A 149 4.08 2.04 6.29
N MET A 150 3.89 1.69 5.03
CA MET A 150 4.80 0.86 4.25
C MET A 150 6.01 1.67 3.77
N ASP A 151 6.92 1.00 3.08
CA ASP A 151 8.20 1.57 2.69
C ASP A 151 8.12 2.57 1.52
N ASP A 152 7.07 2.45 0.72
CA ASP A 152 6.71 3.37 -0.37
C ASP A 152 5.78 4.51 0.08
N ASN A 153 5.75 4.78 1.40
CA ASN A 153 4.84 5.75 2.03
C ASN A 153 3.35 5.43 1.84
N THR A 154 2.98 4.21 1.46
CA THR A 154 1.58 3.78 1.49
C THR A 154 1.14 3.62 2.93
N ALA A 155 0.14 4.40 3.33
CA ALA A 155 -0.52 4.24 4.61
C ALA A 155 -1.72 3.31 4.48
N ARG A 156 -1.92 2.46 5.47
CA ARG A 156 -3.04 1.53 5.58
C ARG A 156 -3.52 1.47 7.01
N PHE A 157 -4.82 1.36 7.21
CA PHE A 157 -5.41 1.30 8.54
C PHE A 157 -6.81 0.72 8.47
N THR A 158 -7.26 0.24 9.61
CA THR A 158 -8.59 -0.32 9.82
C THR A 158 -9.44 0.68 10.58
N ILE A 159 -10.66 0.92 10.14
CA ILE A 159 -11.68 1.63 10.91
C ILE A 159 -12.61 0.58 11.51
N LYS A 160 -12.73 0.59 12.84
CA LYS A 160 -13.65 -0.27 13.58
C LYS A 160 -14.63 0.60 14.36
N ASP A 161 -15.80 0.83 13.78
CA ASP A 161 -16.82 1.74 14.33
C ASP A 161 -18.23 1.33 13.89
N ALA A 162 -19.26 1.72 14.65
CA ALA A 162 -20.66 1.50 14.26
C ALA A 162 -21.04 2.23 12.95
N HIS A 163 -20.31 3.31 12.62
CA HIS A 163 -20.51 4.10 11.40
C HIS A 163 -19.29 4.04 10.46
N ALA A 164 -18.52 2.95 10.50
CA ALA A 164 -17.25 2.83 9.78
C ALA A 164 -17.40 3.12 8.27
N GLY A 165 -18.52 2.73 7.62
CA GLY A 165 -18.75 3.05 6.22
C GLY A 165 -18.87 4.56 5.93
N ALA A 166 -19.57 5.31 6.78
CA ALA A 166 -19.70 6.76 6.64
C ALA A 166 -18.37 7.49 6.93
N ILE A 167 -17.65 7.03 7.96
CA ILE A 167 -16.31 7.53 8.27
C ILE A 167 -15.36 7.27 7.10
N ALA A 168 -15.39 6.06 6.54
CA ALA A 168 -14.52 5.68 5.44
C ALA A 168 -14.79 6.53 4.20
N LYS A 169 -16.06 6.81 3.90
CA LYS A 169 -16.45 7.72 2.83
C LYS A 169 -15.91 9.13 3.07
N ASN A 170 -16.09 9.70 4.26
CA ASN A 170 -15.59 11.04 4.58
C ASN A 170 -14.07 11.15 4.45
N ILE A 171 -13.33 10.11 4.87
CA ILE A 171 -11.87 10.07 4.70
C ILE A 171 -11.51 9.99 3.22
N SER A 172 -12.18 9.13 2.45
CA SER A 172 -11.97 9.01 0.99
C SER A 172 -12.26 10.32 0.25
N ASP A 173 -13.33 11.02 0.61
CA ASP A 173 -13.70 12.32 0.05
C ASP A 173 -12.64 13.39 0.38
N ALA A 174 -12.11 13.38 1.61
CA ALA A 174 -11.04 14.29 2.02
C ALA A 174 -9.72 14.00 1.32
N VAL A 175 -9.36 12.73 1.14
CA VAL A 175 -8.18 12.31 0.35
C VAL A 175 -8.32 12.77 -1.10
N SER A 176 -9.50 12.56 -1.70
CA SER A 176 -9.81 13.03 -3.05
C SER A 176 -9.73 14.56 -3.18
N SER A 177 -10.00 15.28 -2.10
CA SER A 177 -9.91 16.74 -2.03
C SER A 177 -8.51 17.27 -1.69
N GLY A 178 -7.51 16.41 -1.51
CA GLY A 178 -6.13 16.80 -1.20
C GLY A 178 -5.84 16.89 0.30
N LEU A 179 -6.15 15.84 1.05
CA LEU A 179 -5.84 15.74 2.48
C LEU A 179 -4.32 15.85 2.73
N GLU A 180 -3.90 16.86 3.48
CA GLU A 180 -2.50 17.05 3.90
C GLU A 180 -2.26 16.58 5.34
N PHE A 181 -1.19 15.82 5.53
CA PHE A 181 -0.73 15.23 6.79
C PHE A 181 0.66 15.78 7.17
N PRO A 182 0.78 16.49 8.31
CA PRO A 182 2.07 17.00 8.78
C PRO A 182 2.84 15.94 9.57
N LEU A 183 4.13 15.77 9.28
CA LEU A 183 5.01 14.86 10.02
C LEU A 183 6.46 15.35 10.02
N ASN A 184 7.01 15.57 11.22
CA ASN A 184 8.41 15.99 11.46
C ASN A 184 8.84 17.20 10.60
N GLY A 185 7.98 18.22 10.49
CA GLY A 185 8.27 19.43 9.71
C GLY A 185 8.12 19.29 8.19
N ASN A 186 7.70 18.12 7.71
CA ASN A 186 7.33 17.89 6.31
C ASN A 186 5.80 17.79 6.17
N TYR A 187 5.32 18.04 4.96
CA TYR A 187 3.91 17.87 4.59
C TYR A 187 3.78 16.75 3.58
N TYR A 188 2.82 15.85 3.84
CA TYR A 188 2.52 14.71 3.00
C TYR A 188 1.10 14.86 2.46
N ARG A 189 0.91 14.75 1.15
CA ARG A 189 -0.41 14.80 0.52
C ARG A 189 -0.93 13.38 0.31
N ALA A 190 -2.09 13.05 0.87
CA ALA A 190 -2.73 11.76 0.65
C ALA A 190 -3.36 11.73 -0.75
N GLU A 191 -3.12 10.66 -1.50
CA GLU A 191 -3.61 10.48 -2.86
C GLU A 191 -4.63 9.34 -2.95
N PRO A 192 -5.75 9.52 -3.67
CA PRO A 192 -6.80 8.51 -3.81
C PRO A 192 -6.40 7.34 -4.74
N HIS A 193 -5.31 7.46 -5.50
CA HIS A 193 -4.99 6.57 -6.63
C HIS A 193 -4.18 5.31 -6.27
N THR A 194 -4.15 4.87 -5.02
CA THR A 194 -3.60 3.55 -4.69
C THR A 194 -4.61 2.44 -4.94
N TRP A 195 -4.11 1.29 -5.41
CA TRP A 195 -4.83 0.04 -5.79
C TRP A 195 -5.89 -0.49 -4.77
N PHE A 196 -6.04 0.13 -3.60
CA PHE A 196 -6.85 -0.33 -2.47
C PHE A 196 -7.90 0.67 -1.98
N ALA A 197 -8.31 1.64 -2.80
CA ALA A 197 -9.20 2.72 -2.34
C ALA A 197 -10.47 2.22 -1.61
N HIS A 198 -10.94 1.00 -1.87
CA HIS A 198 -11.98 0.35 -1.07
C HIS A 198 -11.80 -1.17 -1.03
N GLN A 199 -11.31 -1.73 0.08
CA GLN A 199 -11.56 -3.14 0.40
C GLN A 199 -12.73 -3.19 1.38
N LEU A 200 -13.93 -3.39 0.84
CA LEU A 200 -15.14 -3.69 1.62
C LEU A 200 -14.90 -5.03 2.32
N ALA A 201 -14.59 -5.00 3.62
CA ALA A 201 -14.84 -6.16 4.45
C ALA A 201 -16.37 -6.29 4.56
N GLU A 202 -16.91 -7.36 4.01
CA GLU A 202 -18.35 -7.60 3.93
C GLU A 202 -19.04 -7.57 5.29
N ARG A 203 -20.31 -7.17 5.28
CA ARG A 203 -21.27 -7.47 6.34
C ARG A 203 -21.36 -8.98 6.53
N THR A 204 -20.66 -9.54 7.51
CA THR A 204 -20.93 -10.90 7.96
C THR A 204 -22.15 -10.91 8.87
N ALA A 205 -23.32 -11.11 8.24
CA ALA A 205 -24.38 -11.91 8.85
C ALA A 205 -24.81 -13.00 7.86
N SER A 206 -24.34 -14.22 8.15
CA SER A 206 -24.89 -15.52 7.74
C SER A 206 -24.61 -16.04 6.32
N ASN A 207 -23.86 -17.15 6.31
CA ASN A 207 -24.02 -18.34 5.46
C ASN A 207 -24.70 -18.14 4.10
N THR A 208 -23.91 -17.94 3.06
CA THR A 208 -23.85 -18.75 1.82
C THR A 208 -23.10 -17.96 0.76
N THR A 209 -22.25 -18.65 0.02
CA THR A 209 -21.62 -18.28 -1.25
C THR A 209 -22.22 -17.05 -1.95
N ARG A 210 -21.44 -15.98 -2.18
CA ARG A 210 -21.46 -15.14 -3.41
C ARG A 210 -20.56 -13.90 -3.30
N VAL A 211 -19.57 -13.76 -4.18
CA VAL A 211 -19.55 -12.91 -5.41
C VAL A 211 -19.31 -11.43 -5.12
N ILE A 212 -18.06 -11.02 -5.33
CA ILE A 212 -17.56 -9.64 -5.26
C ILE A 212 -18.20 -8.81 -6.39
N PHE A 213 -18.97 -7.78 -6.02
CA PHE A 213 -19.51 -6.81 -6.97
C PHE A 213 -18.51 -5.66 -7.20
N TRP A 214 -18.11 -5.49 -8.46
CA TRP A 214 -17.32 -4.35 -8.93
C TRP A 214 -18.22 -3.12 -9.09
N GLY A 215 -18.01 -2.11 -8.23
CA GLY A 215 -18.60 -0.78 -8.39
C GLY A 215 -17.79 0.07 -9.36
N LYS A 216 -18.30 0.26 -10.59
CA LYS A 216 -17.83 1.27 -11.54
C LYS A 216 -17.99 2.67 -10.95
N PHE A 217 -16.93 3.48 -10.89
CA PHE A 217 -17.07 4.94 -10.95
C PHE A 217 -16.06 5.56 -11.94
N PHE A 218 -16.67 6.08 -13.01
CA PHE A 218 -16.30 7.08 -14.01
C PHE A 218 -14.89 7.14 -14.59
N ALA A 219 -14.83 6.78 -15.88
CA ALA A 219 -13.89 7.30 -16.86
C ALA A 219 -13.99 8.84 -16.93
N CYS A 220 -12.84 9.49 -17.07
CA CYS A 220 -12.75 10.84 -17.62
C CYS A 220 -12.38 10.72 -19.11
N SER A 221 -13.03 11.54 -19.93
CA SER A 221 -13.17 11.46 -21.40
C SER A 221 -11.86 11.47 -22.20
#